data_AF-A0A563VSL1-F1
#
_entry.id   AF-A0A563VSL1-F1
#
_cell.length_a   1.000
_cell.length_b   1.000
_cell.length_c   1.000
_cell.angle_alpha   90.00
_cell.angle_beta   90.00
_cell.angle_gamma   90.00
#
_symmetry.space_group_name_H-M   'P 1'
#
loop_
_entity.id
_entity.type
_entity.pdbx_description
1 polymer ?
#
loop_
_entity_poly.entity_id
_entity_poly.type
_entity_poly.pdbx_seq_one_letter_code
_entity_poly.pdbx_strand_id
1 'polypeptide(L)'
;MLLNPPQNLPFLSAICWQIDDIYRLLPKEMLQIYERNWRYCGILATPSTEEISFIKQLCHYYNSDLIINNLSMFKREFHRLILTVLSTFNAKYLLDYGAYFGGGTLFSLDYGEYRLSKDIDCICGVGEGYRQLRQQIYSLGYDALFSDTKEIELPQAIKSDQYGIRFPVLIKNTIIKIEIVAEGRIALEQPEYPNWSPVPCLNFKDRIAEKLLANSDRWLDNSVKSRDLIDLAIARIHSPFPEEAFHKAEQAYPVIEPLKEAIINFQAKPEYREECFSILQIDNPAQVINGLDLLAQDFNFDTTERTFPETNYDYLDN
;
A
#
# COMPACT_ATOMS: atom_id res chain seq x y z
N MET A 1 2.01 9.27 30.06
CA MET A 1 1.77 7.90 29.57
C MET A 1 2.92 7.04 30.06
N LEU A 2 2.67 5.90 30.71
CA LEU A 2 3.76 4.96 31.03
C LEU A 2 4.11 4.21 29.73
N LEU A 3 5.33 4.41 29.23
CA LEU A 3 5.84 3.69 28.05
C LEU A 3 6.35 2.33 28.51
N ASN A 4 5.49 1.33 28.44
CA ASN A 4 5.85 -0.03 28.83
C ASN A 4 6.41 -0.78 27.61
N PRO A 5 7.60 -1.38 27.72
CA PRO A 5 8.15 -2.22 26.65
C PRO A 5 7.27 -3.47 26.42
N PRO A 6 7.05 -3.91 25.17
CA PRO A 6 6.39 -5.18 24.86
C PRO A 6 7.24 -6.36 25.32
N GLN A 7 6.62 -7.54 25.48
CA GLN A 7 7.32 -8.75 25.95
C GLN A 7 8.38 -9.31 24.98
N ASN A 8 8.37 -8.87 23.73
CA ASN A 8 9.30 -9.32 22.72
C ASN A 8 9.96 -8.11 22.05
N LEU A 9 11.27 -8.00 22.23
CA LEU A 9 12.12 -6.95 21.68
C LEU A 9 13.33 -7.59 20.97
N PRO A 10 13.09 -8.32 19.85
CA PRO A 10 14.13 -9.09 19.18
C PRO A 10 15.31 -8.24 18.72
N PHE A 11 15.06 -7.00 18.25
CA PHE A 11 16.13 -6.13 17.80
C PHE A 11 16.92 -5.54 18.96
N LEU A 12 16.25 -5.03 20.01
CA LEU A 12 16.93 -4.51 21.19
C LEU A 12 17.78 -5.58 21.86
N SER A 13 17.27 -6.81 21.95
CA SER A 13 18.00 -7.95 22.49
C SER A 13 19.29 -8.23 21.69
N ALA A 14 19.20 -8.21 20.36
CA ALA A 14 20.35 -8.45 19.49
C ALA A 14 21.44 -7.37 19.60
N ILE A 15 21.05 -6.09 19.71
CA ILE A 15 22.00 -4.97 19.85
C ILE A 15 22.50 -4.79 21.30
N CYS A 16 21.85 -5.42 22.29
CA CYS A 16 22.20 -5.41 23.71
C CYS A 16 22.74 -6.76 24.20
N TRP A 17 23.44 -7.53 23.37
CA TRP A 17 23.88 -8.89 23.71
C TRP A 17 24.73 -9.03 24.99
N GLN A 18 25.25 -7.93 25.55
CA GLN A 18 26.01 -7.89 26.81
C GLN A 18 25.16 -7.51 28.04
N ILE A 19 23.88 -7.19 27.86
CA ILE A 19 22.97 -6.78 28.93
C ILE A 19 22.13 -7.99 29.35
N ASP A 20 22.27 -8.42 30.60
CA ASP A 20 21.59 -9.61 31.14
C ASP A 20 20.06 -9.52 31.10
N ASP A 21 19.50 -8.32 31.29
CA ASP A 21 18.06 -8.08 31.31
C ASP A 21 17.74 -6.70 30.71
N ILE A 22 17.37 -6.69 29.43
CA ILE A 22 17.03 -5.47 28.69
C ILE A 22 15.80 -4.74 29.25
N TYR A 23 14.93 -5.43 30.00
CA TYR A 23 13.71 -4.83 30.56
C TYR A 23 13.96 -3.97 31.79
N ARG A 24 15.20 -3.97 32.31
CA ARG A 24 15.63 -3.04 33.37
C ARG A 24 16.02 -1.66 32.83
N LEU A 25 16.21 -1.54 31.51
CA LEU A 25 16.52 -0.26 30.87
C LEU A 25 15.32 0.67 30.98
N LEU A 26 15.60 1.94 31.26
CA LEU A 26 14.59 2.99 31.18
C LEU A 26 14.18 3.20 29.72
N PRO A 27 12.93 3.59 29.42
CA PRO A 27 12.48 3.87 28.05
C PRO A 27 13.39 4.83 27.26
N LYS A 28 13.97 5.84 27.94
CA LYS A 28 14.94 6.76 27.34
C LYS A 28 16.27 6.09 26.98
N GLU A 29 16.74 5.15 27.79
CA GLU A 29 17.98 4.40 27.52
C GLU A 29 17.78 3.44 26.36
N MET A 30 16.62 2.77 26.31
CA MET A 30 16.22 1.95 25.16
C MET A 30 16.24 2.78 23.87
N LEU A 31 15.64 3.98 23.87
CA LEU A 31 15.67 4.89 22.73
C LEU A 31 17.10 5.25 22.28
N GLN A 32 17.96 5.65 23.21
CA GLN A 32 19.36 6.00 22.90
C GLN A 32 20.14 4.82 22.30
N ILE A 33 19.84 3.60 22.75
CA ILE A 33 20.43 2.38 22.20
C ILE A 33 19.93 2.15 20.77
N TYR A 34 18.63 2.30 20.51
CA TYR A 34 18.09 2.24 19.16
C TYR A 34 18.74 3.29 18.25
N GLU A 35 18.79 4.55 18.68
CA GLU A 35 19.40 5.66 17.93
C GLU A 35 20.85 5.34 17.52
N ARG A 36 21.66 4.86 18.45
CA ARG A 36 23.07 4.57 18.21
C ARG A 36 23.30 3.36 17.30
N ASN A 37 22.40 2.37 17.34
CA ASN A 37 22.61 1.06 16.74
C ASN A 37 21.64 0.74 15.61
N TRP A 38 20.79 1.68 15.20
CA TRP A 38 19.75 1.48 14.17
C TRP A 38 20.31 0.94 12.86
N ARG A 39 21.55 1.30 12.51
CA ARG A 39 22.29 0.79 11.34
C ARG A 39 22.41 -0.75 11.28
N TYR A 40 22.22 -1.44 12.40
CA TYR A 40 22.26 -2.91 12.48
C TYR A 40 20.87 -3.57 12.34
N CYS A 41 19.81 -2.77 12.20
CA CYS A 41 18.44 -3.24 11.95
C CYS A 41 18.40 -4.02 10.62
N GLY A 42 17.87 -5.24 10.66
CA GLY A 42 17.86 -6.16 9.52
C GLY A 42 19.19 -6.91 9.29
N ILE A 43 20.27 -6.53 9.98
CA ILE A 43 21.56 -7.24 9.92
C ILE A 43 21.69 -8.20 11.11
N LEU A 44 21.54 -7.69 12.33
CA LEU A 44 21.64 -8.48 13.55
C LEU A 44 20.30 -9.12 13.94
N ALA A 45 19.21 -8.37 13.75
CA ALA A 45 17.84 -8.82 13.90
C ALA A 45 16.90 -7.80 13.25
N THR A 46 15.67 -8.21 12.94
CA THR A 46 14.61 -7.32 12.47
C THR A 46 13.62 -7.07 13.62
N PRO A 47 13.26 -5.82 13.94
CA PRO A 47 12.27 -5.53 14.97
C PRO A 47 10.92 -6.18 14.68
N SER A 48 10.21 -6.65 15.71
CA SER A 48 8.82 -7.08 15.56
C SER A 48 7.88 -5.88 15.36
N THR A 49 6.64 -6.13 14.93
CA THR A 49 5.62 -5.09 14.79
C THR A 49 5.36 -4.34 16.10
N GLU A 50 5.34 -5.07 17.22
CA GLU A 50 5.16 -4.51 18.56
C GLU A 50 6.36 -3.68 18.99
N GLU A 51 7.58 -4.16 18.69
CA GLU A 51 8.82 -3.43 18.96
C GLU A 51 8.87 -2.13 18.14
N ILE A 52 8.48 -2.15 16.85
CA ILE A 52 8.38 -0.94 16.02
C ILE A 52 7.39 0.05 16.61
N SER A 53 6.19 -0.41 17.00
CA SER A 53 5.17 0.43 17.63
C SER A 53 5.70 1.08 18.90
N PHE A 54 6.40 0.32 19.73
CA PHE A 54 7.06 0.82 20.93
C PHE A 54 8.14 1.87 20.61
N ILE A 55 9.02 1.62 19.63
CA ILE A 55 10.06 2.59 19.23
C ILE A 55 9.41 3.88 18.69
N LYS A 56 8.32 3.78 17.92
CA LYS A 56 7.56 4.96 17.47
C LYS A 56 7.01 5.78 18.64
N GLN A 57 6.46 5.12 19.66
CA GLN A 57 6.00 5.80 20.88
C GLN A 57 7.15 6.47 21.63
N LEU A 58 8.31 5.81 21.73
CA LEU A 58 9.52 6.41 22.31
C LEU A 58 9.94 7.67 21.54
N CYS A 59 9.98 7.61 20.21
CA CYS A 59 10.39 8.73 19.37
C CYS A 59 9.43 9.91 19.50
N HIS A 60 8.13 9.65 19.51
CA HIS A 60 7.10 10.68 19.73
C HIS A 60 7.22 11.31 21.12
N TYR A 61 7.38 10.49 22.17
CA TYR A 61 7.41 10.97 23.54
C TYR A 61 8.68 11.78 23.87
N TYR A 62 9.83 11.36 23.33
CA TYR A 62 11.12 12.00 23.59
C TYR A 62 11.54 12.99 22.49
N ASN A 63 10.68 13.24 21.49
CA ASN A 63 10.94 14.12 20.36
C ASN A 63 12.27 13.80 19.65
N SER A 64 12.45 12.51 19.30
CA SER A 64 13.64 12.00 18.61
C SER A 64 13.45 11.99 17.10
N ASP A 65 14.54 12.30 16.39
CA ASP A 65 14.63 12.27 14.92
C ASP A 65 15.00 10.87 14.38
N LEU A 66 14.94 9.81 15.21
CA LEU A 66 15.20 8.45 14.74
C LEU A 66 14.23 8.07 13.63
N ILE A 67 14.74 8.03 12.39
CA ILE A 67 13.99 7.65 11.21
C ILE A 67 13.85 6.12 11.21
N ILE A 68 12.79 5.62 11.86
CA ILE A 68 12.37 4.20 11.82
C ILE A 68 11.92 3.81 10.39
N ASN A 69 11.69 4.79 9.52
CA ASN A 69 10.84 4.68 8.34
C ASN A 69 11.29 3.71 7.24
N ASN A 70 12.49 3.15 7.22
CA ASN A 70 12.96 2.48 5.99
C ASN A 70 13.29 0.98 6.03
N LEU A 71 13.21 0.25 7.15
CA LEU A 71 13.72 -1.15 7.13
C LEU A 71 12.87 -2.27 7.73
N SER A 72 11.80 -2.02 8.50
CA SER A 72 11.05 -3.12 9.15
C SER A 72 9.53 -3.06 9.03
N MET A 73 8.99 -2.05 8.35
CA MET A 73 7.54 -1.90 8.16
C MET A 73 6.97 -2.83 7.09
N PHE A 74 7.75 -3.07 6.05
CA PHE A 74 7.40 -3.93 4.93
C PHE A 74 8.43 -5.06 4.80
N LYS A 75 7.95 -6.29 4.72
CA LYS A 75 8.69 -7.55 4.55
C LYS A 75 9.38 -7.60 3.19
N ARG A 76 8.73 -7.11 2.13
CA ARG A 76 9.27 -7.17 0.77
C ARG A 76 10.25 -6.03 0.53
N GLU A 77 11.44 -6.36 0.03
CA GLU A 77 12.47 -5.37 -0.30
C GLU A 77 11.95 -4.30 -1.27
N PHE A 78 11.21 -4.73 -2.31
CA PHE A 78 10.66 -3.81 -3.31
C PHE A 78 9.71 -2.78 -2.68
N HIS A 79 8.88 -3.18 -1.72
CA HIS A 79 7.97 -2.27 -1.03
C HIS A 79 8.70 -1.31 -0.08
N ARG A 80 9.82 -1.74 0.52
CA ARG A 80 10.71 -0.81 1.24
C ARG A 80 11.31 0.25 0.32
N LEU A 81 11.72 -0.13 -0.91
CA LEU A 81 12.17 0.83 -1.92
C LEU A 81 11.06 1.80 -2.33
N ILE A 82 9.83 1.31 -2.51
CA ILE A 82 8.65 2.16 -2.75
C ILE A 82 8.46 3.16 -1.61
N LEU A 83 8.53 2.73 -0.36
CA LEU A 83 8.38 3.62 0.79
C LEU A 83 9.48 4.69 0.85
N THR A 84 10.72 4.32 0.50
CA THR A 84 11.82 5.29 0.38
C THR A 84 11.52 6.31 -0.71
N VAL A 85 11.05 5.90 -1.89
CA VAL A 85 10.64 6.82 -2.96
C VAL A 85 9.46 7.69 -2.51
N LEU A 86 8.43 7.13 -1.87
CA LEU A 86 7.31 7.90 -1.32
C LEU A 86 7.79 8.99 -0.35
N SER A 87 8.82 8.71 0.45
CA SER A 87 9.39 9.65 1.42
C SER A 87 10.16 10.82 0.76
N THR A 88 10.52 10.69 -0.51
CA THR A 88 11.18 11.78 -1.28
C THR A 88 10.19 12.79 -1.85
N PHE A 89 8.89 12.44 -1.93
CA PHE A 89 7.88 13.35 -2.47
C PHE A 89 7.63 14.55 -1.56
N ASN A 90 7.33 15.69 -2.18
CA ASN A 90 6.80 16.85 -1.49
C ASN A 90 5.33 16.60 -1.12
N ALA A 91 5.10 16.01 0.05
CA ALA A 91 3.77 15.64 0.53
C ALA A 91 2.80 16.82 0.63
N LYS A 92 3.30 18.01 1.01
CA LYS A 92 2.50 19.23 1.02
C LYS A 92 2.02 19.58 -0.39
N TYR A 93 2.88 19.46 -1.39
CA TYR A 93 2.54 19.74 -2.77
C TYR A 93 1.46 18.79 -3.29
N LEU A 94 1.63 17.49 -3.04
CA LEU A 94 0.63 16.48 -3.39
C LEU A 94 -0.73 16.80 -2.77
N LEU A 95 -0.75 17.25 -1.51
CA LEU A 95 -1.97 17.68 -0.84
C LEU A 95 -2.56 18.96 -1.47
N ASP A 96 -1.75 20.00 -1.68
CA ASP A 96 -2.17 21.30 -2.20
C ASP A 96 -2.84 21.20 -3.58
N TYR A 97 -2.41 20.25 -4.43
CA TYR A 97 -3.00 20.00 -5.76
C TYR A 97 -3.99 18.83 -5.81
N GLY A 98 -4.29 18.19 -4.68
CA GLY A 98 -5.25 17.08 -4.62
C GLY A 98 -4.79 15.84 -5.37
N ALA A 99 -3.50 15.52 -5.35
CA ALA A 99 -2.92 14.31 -5.92
C ALA A 99 -2.59 13.32 -4.79
N TYR A 100 -3.35 12.22 -4.69
CA TYR A 100 -3.28 11.32 -3.55
C TYR A 100 -2.73 9.96 -3.96
N PHE A 101 -1.80 9.40 -3.17
CA PHE A 101 -1.29 8.06 -3.38
C PHE A 101 -2.45 7.04 -3.38
N GLY A 102 -2.42 6.10 -4.32
CA GLY A 102 -3.51 5.20 -4.61
C GLY A 102 -3.04 3.96 -5.37
N GLY A 103 -3.96 3.41 -6.17
CA GLY A 103 -3.69 2.25 -7.01
C GLY A 103 -3.41 0.97 -6.20
N GLY A 104 -2.89 -0.03 -6.91
CA GLY A 104 -2.72 -1.38 -6.37
C GLY A 104 -1.62 -1.48 -5.30
N THR A 105 -0.68 -0.54 -5.29
CA THR A 105 0.41 -0.52 -4.31
C THR A 105 -0.08 -0.05 -2.96
N LEU A 106 -0.96 0.95 -2.91
CA LEU A 106 -1.59 1.36 -1.65
C LEU A 106 -2.31 0.18 -0.97
N PHE A 107 -3.11 -0.59 -1.73
CA PHE A 107 -3.77 -1.79 -1.22
C PHE A 107 -2.76 -2.81 -0.68
N SER A 108 -1.70 -3.10 -1.44
CA SER A 108 -0.69 -4.05 -1.00
C SER A 108 -0.01 -3.63 0.30
N LEU A 109 0.36 -2.34 0.43
CA LEU A 109 1.01 -1.82 1.63
C LEU A 109 0.04 -1.78 2.84
N ASP A 110 -1.22 -1.41 2.64
CA ASP A 110 -2.21 -1.36 3.73
C ASP A 110 -2.62 -2.74 4.25
N TYR A 111 -2.65 -3.75 3.38
CA TYR A 111 -3.17 -5.09 3.70
C TYR A 111 -2.07 -6.14 3.80
N GLY A 112 -0.94 -5.77 4.41
CA GLY A 112 0.09 -6.72 4.84
C GLY A 112 0.91 -7.36 3.72
N GLU A 113 1.01 -6.69 2.57
CA GLU A 113 1.81 -7.11 1.40
C GLU A 113 1.38 -8.45 0.80
N TYR A 114 0.07 -8.73 0.82
CA TYR A 114 -0.54 -9.97 0.32
C TYR A 114 -0.19 -10.29 -1.14
N ARG A 115 0.21 -9.30 -1.93
CA ARG A 115 0.76 -9.47 -3.29
C ARG A 115 1.88 -8.47 -3.56
N LEU A 116 2.76 -8.75 -4.51
CA LEU A 116 3.73 -7.77 -4.98
C LEU A 116 3.06 -6.70 -5.86
N SER A 117 3.30 -5.43 -5.55
CA SER A 117 2.93 -4.29 -6.39
C SER A 117 4.14 -3.40 -6.61
N LYS A 118 4.37 -2.94 -7.85
CA LYS A 118 5.66 -2.37 -8.26
C LYS A 118 5.61 -0.89 -8.63
N ASP A 119 4.43 -0.38 -8.96
CA ASP A 119 4.28 0.98 -9.47
C ASP A 119 3.79 1.91 -8.34
N ILE A 120 4.01 3.21 -8.47
CA ILE A 120 3.46 4.23 -7.57
C ILE A 120 2.45 5.03 -8.36
N ASP A 121 1.17 4.86 -8.02
CA ASP A 121 0.08 5.59 -8.64
C ASP A 121 -0.42 6.67 -7.68
N CYS A 122 -0.50 7.92 -8.14
CA CYS A 122 -1.26 8.97 -7.49
C CYS A 122 -2.48 9.30 -8.33
N ILE A 123 -3.63 9.52 -7.70
CA ILE A 123 -4.87 9.87 -8.36
C ILE A 123 -5.16 11.35 -8.06
N CYS A 124 -5.40 12.13 -9.11
CA CYS A 124 -5.67 13.56 -9.00
C CYS A 124 -6.92 13.90 -9.79
N GLY A 125 -7.91 14.50 -9.13
CA GLY A 125 -9.15 14.90 -9.78
C GLY A 125 -8.90 15.91 -10.91
N VAL A 126 -9.57 15.73 -12.05
CA VAL A 126 -9.54 16.71 -13.14
C VAL A 126 -10.09 18.05 -12.64
N GLY A 127 -9.38 19.13 -12.96
CA GLY A 127 -9.80 20.47 -12.53
C GLY A 127 -8.63 21.43 -12.36
N GLU A 128 -8.82 22.41 -11.48
CA GLU A 128 -7.82 23.42 -11.19
C GLU A 128 -6.54 22.81 -10.60
N GLY A 129 -6.66 21.93 -9.61
CA GLY A 129 -5.52 21.27 -8.95
C GLY A 129 -4.60 20.56 -9.95
N TYR A 130 -5.15 19.66 -10.78
CA TYR A 130 -4.37 18.96 -11.81
C TYR A 130 -3.75 19.92 -12.85
N ARG A 131 -4.46 20.97 -13.25
CA ARG A 131 -3.93 21.97 -14.20
C ARG A 131 -2.75 22.72 -13.62
N GLN A 132 -2.86 23.16 -12.38
CA GLN A 132 -1.78 23.85 -11.68
C GLN A 132 -0.58 22.91 -11.46
N LEU A 133 -0.82 21.66 -11.04
CA LEU A 133 0.23 20.64 -10.92
C LEU A 133 1.02 20.48 -12.22
N ARG A 134 0.35 20.37 -13.37
CA ARG A 134 1.01 20.30 -14.68
C ARG A 134 1.81 21.55 -15.03
N GLN A 135 1.27 22.74 -14.75
CA GLN A 135 1.97 24.00 -14.99
C GLN A 135 3.27 24.09 -14.19
N GLN A 136 3.22 23.61 -12.95
CA GLN A 136 4.37 23.62 -12.06
C GLN A 136 5.42 22.62 -12.46
N ILE A 137 5.01 21.41 -12.85
CA ILE A 137 5.91 20.40 -13.44
C ILE A 137 6.55 20.92 -14.72
N TYR A 138 5.82 21.64 -15.57
CA TYR A 138 6.39 22.26 -16.76
C TYR A 138 7.46 23.32 -16.41
N SER A 139 7.30 24.02 -15.30
CA SER A 139 8.17 25.14 -14.90
C SER A 139 9.38 24.70 -14.07
N LEU A 140 9.19 23.75 -13.15
CA LEU A 140 10.17 23.31 -12.16
C LEU A 140 10.67 21.88 -12.41
N GLY A 141 10.08 21.15 -13.36
CA GLY A 141 10.42 19.75 -13.60
C GLY A 141 10.16 18.88 -12.37
N TYR A 142 11.18 18.13 -11.96
CA TYR A 142 11.12 17.21 -10.82
C TYR A 142 11.05 17.92 -9.46
N ASP A 143 11.57 19.15 -9.37
CA ASP A 143 11.55 19.93 -8.12
C ASP A 143 10.13 20.30 -7.68
N ALA A 144 9.14 20.20 -8.59
CA ALA A 144 7.73 20.33 -8.23
C ALA A 144 7.21 19.15 -7.40
N LEU A 145 7.77 17.94 -7.60
CA LEU A 145 7.25 16.70 -7.02
C LEU A 145 8.09 16.19 -5.85
N PHE A 146 9.38 16.49 -5.82
CA PHE A 146 10.33 15.96 -4.85
C PHE A 146 10.88 17.03 -3.93
N SER A 147 10.96 16.72 -2.63
CA SER A 147 11.61 17.58 -1.63
C SER A 147 13.07 17.20 -1.35
N ASP A 148 13.45 15.95 -1.59
CA ASP A 148 14.85 15.48 -1.52
C ASP A 148 15.05 14.37 -2.56
N THR A 149 16.04 14.52 -3.44
CA THR A 149 16.34 13.52 -4.48
C THR A 149 17.68 12.81 -4.26
N LYS A 150 18.33 12.94 -3.09
CA LYS A 150 19.69 12.39 -2.87
C LYS A 150 19.80 10.87 -3.01
N GLU A 151 18.73 10.15 -2.68
CA GLU A 151 18.71 8.67 -2.70
C GLU A 151 18.13 8.08 -3.99
N ILE A 152 17.72 8.94 -4.94
CA ILE A 152 17.05 8.54 -6.17
C ILE A 152 17.71 9.16 -7.40
N GLU A 153 17.62 8.46 -8.51
CA GLU A 153 18.01 8.93 -9.83
C GLU A 153 16.76 9.10 -10.70
N LEU A 154 16.79 10.11 -11.57
CA LEU A 154 15.67 10.50 -12.44
C LEU A 154 16.09 10.33 -13.91
N PRO A 155 16.10 9.09 -14.43
CA PRO A 155 16.82 8.73 -15.66
C PRO A 155 16.15 9.23 -16.94
N GLN A 156 14.91 9.71 -16.88
CA GLN A 156 14.16 10.19 -18.04
C GLN A 156 13.43 11.49 -17.69
N ALA A 157 13.03 12.27 -18.69
CA ALA A 157 12.17 13.44 -18.46
C ALA A 157 10.72 13.01 -18.17
N ILE A 158 10.00 13.88 -17.45
CA ILE A 158 8.58 13.69 -17.16
C ILE A 158 7.78 13.73 -18.47
N LYS A 159 6.94 12.71 -18.70
CA LYS A 159 5.94 12.71 -19.77
C LYS A 159 4.61 13.16 -19.18
N SER A 160 4.11 14.33 -19.58
CA SER A 160 2.82 14.85 -19.14
C SER A 160 1.90 15.08 -20.33
N ASP A 161 0.69 14.52 -20.26
CA ASP A 161 -0.40 14.73 -21.21
C ASP A 161 -1.68 15.13 -20.46
N GLN A 162 -2.84 15.02 -21.12
CA GLN A 162 -4.14 15.35 -20.52
C GLN A 162 -4.70 14.25 -19.61
N TYR A 163 -4.17 13.02 -19.70
CA TYR A 163 -4.62 11.85 -18.97
C TYR A 163 -3.72 11.51 -17.79
N GLY A 164 -2.45 11.93 -17.81
CA GLY A 164 -1.54 11.66 -16.71
C GLY A 164 -0.17 12.29 -16.83
N ILE A 165 0.58 12.16 -15.75
CA ILE A 165 2.00 12.51 -15.63
C ILE A 165 2.74 11.22 -15.31
N ARG A 166 3.74 10.86 -16.11
CA ARG A 166 4.42 9.56 -16.02
C ARG A 166 5.93 9.73 -16.10
N PHE A 167 6.64 9.07 -15.19
CA PHE A 167 8.09 9.05 -15.20
C PHE A 167 8.64 7.87 -14.37
N PRO A 168 9.83 7.35 -14.72
CA PRO A 168 10.54 6.38 -13.88
C PRO A 168 11.41 7.08 -12.83
N VAL A 169 11.52 6.46 -11.66
CA VAL A 169 12.56 6.71 -10.65
C VAL A 169 13.46 5.49 -10.56
N LEU A 170 14.76 5.70 -10.46
CA LEU A 170 15.75 4.64 -10.23
C LEU A 170 16.26 4.75 -8.79
N ILE A 171 16.13 3.69 -8.00
CA ILE A 171 16.62 3.61 -6.62
C ILE A 171 17.33 2.29 -6.42
N LYS A 172 18.59 2.31 -5.95
CA LYS A 172 19.41 1.11 -5.73
C LYS A 172 19.33 0.10 -6.91
N ASN A 173 19.52 0.59 -8.14
CA ASN A 173 19.43 -0.16 -9.39
C ASN A 173 18.04 -0.73 -9.73
N THR A 174 16.98 -0.31 -9.03
CA THR A 174 15.59 -0.73 -9.28
C THR A 174 14.79 0.42 -9.87
N ILE A 175 14.15 0.18 -11.02
CA ILE A 175 13.24 1.15 -11.63
C ILE A 175 11.84 0.99 -11.03
N ILE A 176 11.31 2.09 -10.50
CA ILE A 176 9.94 2.22 -10.03
C ILE A 176 9.23 3.20 -10.96
N LYS A 177 8.10 2.78 -11.53
CA LYS A 177 7.29 3.66 -12.38
C LYS A 177 6.38 4.50 -11.49
N ILE A 178 6.32 5.79 -11.76
CA ILE A 178 5.39 6.71 -11.13
C ILE A 178 4.39 7.19 -12.17
N GLU A 179 3.11 7.19 -11.80
CA GLU A 179 2.02 7.75 -12.57
C GLU A 179 1.15 8.63 -11.68
N ILE A 180 0.85 9.85 -12.14
CA ILE A 180 -0.23 10.68 -11.58
C ILE A 180 -1.36 10.67 -12.60
N VAL A 181 -2.43 9.94 -12.30
CA VAL A 181 -3.61 9.77 -13.15
C VAL A 181 -4.52 10.98 -13.00
N ALA A 182 -5.00 11.51 -14.12
CA ALA A 182 -6.05 12.52 -14.15
C ALA A 182 -7.42 11.83 -14.05
N GLU A 183 -8.05 11.87 -12.88
CA GLU A 183 -9.31 11.19 -12.60
C GLU A 183 -10.50 12.10 -12.91
N GLY A 184 -11.28 11.73 -13.92
CA GLY A 184 -12.43 12.50 -14.39
C GLY A 184 -13.79 11.85 -14.15
N ARG A 185 -13.81 10.62 -13.63
CA ARG A 185 -15.00 9.82 -13.43
C ARG A 185 -15.64 10.08 -12.08
N ILE A 186 -14.83 10.30 -11.04
CA ILE A 186 -15.29 10.51 -9.67
C ILE A 186 -14.65 11.74 -9.01
N ALA A 187 -15.39 12.40 -8.13
CA ALA A 187 -14.87 13.49 -7.32
C ALA A 187 -14.15 12.94 -6.08
N LEU A 188 -12.83 13.15 -5.97
CA LEU A 188 -12.07 12.68 -4.81
C LEU A 188 -12.46 13.46 -3.53
N GLU A 189 -12.54 12.75 -2.42
CA GLU A 189 -12.78 13.30 -1.09
C GLU A 189 -11.46 13.54 -0.34
N GLN A 190 -11.55 14.02 0.91
CA GLN A 190 -10.37 14.28 1.73
C GLN A 190 -9.50 13.03 1.87
N PRO A 191 -8.17 13.16 1.80
CA PRO A 191 -7.27 12.03 1.86
C PRO A 191 -7.18 11.47 3.28
N GLU A 192 -6.66 10.24 3.36
CA GLU A 192 -6.29 9.60 4.60
C GLU A 192 -4.77 9.58 4.79
N TYR A 193 -4.35 9.39 6.04
CA TYR A 193 -2.96 9.32 6.45
C TYR A 193 -2.71 8.03 7.24
N PRO A 194 -2.52 6.88 6.56
CA PRO A 194 -2.08 5.67 7.23
C PRO A 194 -0.79 5.94 8.03
N ASN A 195 -0.63 5.31 9.18
CA ASN A 195 0.52 5.50 10.09
C ASN A 195 1.90 5.21 9.46
N TRP A 196 1.91 4.61 8.28
CA TRP A 196 3.12 4.32 7.51
C TRP A 196 3.37 5.29 6.36
N SER A 197 2.35 6.00 5.87
CA SER A 197 2.48 6.77 4.64
C SER A 197 3.08 8.16 4.89
N PRO A 198 4.14 8.55 4.16
CA PRO A 198 4.68 9.91 4.21
C PRO A 198 3.90 10.90 3.35
N VAL A 199 2.95 10.43 2.53
CA VAL A 199 2.16 11.23 1.57
C VAL A 199 0.66 11.06 1.79
N PRO A 200 -0.19 12.01 1.37
CA PRO A 200 -1.64 11.83 1.42
C PRO A 200 -2.06 10.63 0.53
N CYS A 201 -2.88 9.75 1.08
CA CYS A 201 -3.45 8.60 0.37
C CYS A 201 -4.93 8.85 0.06
N LEU A 202 -5.46 8.22 -1.00
CA LEU A 202 -6.92 8.15 -1.20
C LEU A 202 -7.59 7.67 0.09
N ASN A 203 -8.79 8.14 0.42
CA ASN A 203 -9.55 7.53 1.53
C ASN A 203 -10.13 6.17 1.12
N PHE A 204 -10.62 5.40 2.08
CA PHE A 204 -11.16 4.06 1.81
C PHE A 204 -12.28 4.05 0.75
N LYS A 205 -13.21 5.02 0.78
CA LYS A 205 -14.31 5.08 -0.19
C LYS A 205 -13.81 5.27 -1.61
N ASP A 206 -12.89 6.19 -1.82
CA ASP A 206 -12.31 6.48 -3.13
C ASP A 206 -11.43 5.33 -3.62
N ARG A 207 -10.69 4.65 -2.74
CA ARG A 207 -9.93 3.44 -3.08
C ARG A 207 -10.83 2.34 -3.64
N ILE A 208 -11.97 2.08 -2.99
CA ILE A 208 -12.94 1.09 -3.45
C ILE A 208 -13.58 1.52 -4.77
N ALA A 209 -14.03 2.78 -4.90
CA ALA A 209 -14.61 3.29 -6.13
C ALA A 209 -13.64 3.18 -7.32
N GLU A 210 -12.38 3.57 -7.14
CA GLU A 210 -11.33 3.43 -8.17
C GLU A 210 -11.07 1.96 -8.56
N LYS A 211 -11.13 1.03 -7.61
CA LYS A 211 -10.99 -0.40 -7.93
C LYS A 211 -12.21 -0.97 -8.64
N LEU A 212 -13.42 -0.55 -8.27
CA LEU A 212 -14.64 -0.96 -8.97
C LEU A 212 -14.62 -0.49 -10.43
N LEU A 213 -14.25 0.77 -10.67
CA LEU A 213 -14.12 1.32 -12.02
C LEU A 213 -13.04 0.58 -12.83
N ALA A 214 -11.86 0.39 -12.24
CA ALA A 214 -10.78 -0.35 -12.89
C ALA A 214 -11.16 -1.80 -13.19
N ASN A 215 -11.87 -2.49 -12.28
CA ASN A 215 -12.39 -3.83 -12.52
C ASN A 215 -13.38 -3.83 -13.69
N SER A 216 -14.36 -2.91 -13.68
CA SER A 216 -15.31 -2.77 -14.77
C SER A 216 -14.64 -2.57 -16.13
N ASP A 217 -13.56 -1.78 -16.19
CA ASP A 217 -12.85 -1.51 -17.44
C ASP A 217 -12.11 -2.74 -18.02
N ARG A 218 -11.63 -3.66 -17.16
CA ARG A 218 -10.65 -4.67 -17.58
C ARG A 218 -10.79 -6.05 -16.95
N TRP A 219 -11.91 -6.40 -16.33
CA TRP A 219 -12.08 -7.71 -15.69
C TRP A 219 -11.97 -8.90 -16.66
N LEU A 220 -12.33 -8.70 -17.93
CA LEU A 220 -12.16 -9.71 -18.99
C LEU A 220 -10.72 -9.83 -19.51
N ASP A 221 -9.86 -8.86 -19.22
CA ASP A 221 -8.49 -8.85 -19.70
C ASP A 221 -7.59 -9.71 -18.81
N ASN A 222 -7.37 -10.95 -19.22
CA ASN A 222 -6.50 -11.87 -18.49
C ASN A 222 -5.05 -11.36 -18.34
N SER A 223 -4.61 -10.36 -19.12
CA SER A 223 -3.27 -9.77 -18.97
C SER A 223 -3.10 -8.99 -17.66
N VAL A 224 -4.19 -8.50 -17.07
CA VAL A 224 -4.17 -7.80 -15.77
C VAL A 224 -4.24 -8.73 -14.56
N LYS A 225 -4.40 -10.04 -14.79
CA LYS A 225 -4.40 -11.10 -13.77
C LYS A 225 -5.40 -10.86 -12.63
N SER A 226 -6.59 -10.35 -12.98
CA SER A 226 -7.69 -10.08 -12.05
C SER A 226 -7.30 -9.27 -10.81
N ARG A 227 -6.22 -8.47 -10.89
CA ARG A 227 -5.65 -7.78 -9.73
C ARG A 227 -6.65 -6.85 -9.05
N ASP A 228 -7.54 -6.17 -9.78
CA ASP A 228 -8.53 -5.29 -9.18
C ASP A 228 -9.60 -6.08 -8.40
N LEU A 229 -10.06 -7.22 -8.92
CA LEU A 229 -10.96 -8.12 -8.18
C LEU A 229 -10.28 -8.69 -6.93
N ILE A 230 -9.01 -9.06 -7.04
CA ILE A 230 -8.22 -9.57 -5.90
C ILE A 230 -8.03 -8.47 -4.84
N ASP A 231 -7.71 -7.24 -5.25
CA ASP A 231 -7.59 -6.09 -4.36
C ASP A 231 -8.91 -5.82 -3.62
N LEU A 232 -10.04 -5.88 -4.33
CA LEU A 232 -11.38 -5.78 -3.73
C LEU A 232 -11.65 -6.94 -2.76
N ALA A 233 -11.37 -8.18 -3.14
CA ALA A 233 -11.54 -9.34 -2.27
C ALA A 233 -10.78 -9.16 -0.95
N ILE A 234 -9.51 -8.74 -1.01
CA ILE A 234 -8.72 -8.47 0.19
C ILE A 234 -9.31 -7.34 1.02
N ALA A 235 -9.67 -6.21 0.42
CA ALA A 235 -10.27 -5.11 1.17
C ALA A 235 -11.59 -5.52 1.86
N ARG A 236 -12.38 -6.40 1.22
CA ARG A 236 -13.66 -6.88 1.75
C ARG A 236 -13.52 -7.71 3.02
N ILE A 237 -12.37 -8.39 3.22
CA ILE A 237 -12.05 -9.11 4.46
C ILE A 237 -11.93 -8.14 5.63
N HIS A 238 -11.36 -6.96 5.39
CA HIS A 238 -11.08 -5.97 6.43
C HIS A 238 -12.29 -5.11 6.77
N SER A 239 -13.14 -4.80 5.79
CA SER A 239 -14.36 -4.03 6.01
C SER A 239 -15.40 -4.30 4.93
N PRO A 240 -16.71 -4.30 5.25
CA PRO A 240 -17.76 -4.10 4.27
C PRO A 240 -17.52 -2.81 3.48
N PHE A 241 -17.93 -2.80 2.22
CA PHE A 241 -17.79 -1.63 1.36
C PHE A 241 -18.92 -0.63 1.66
N PRO A 242 -18.61 0.67 1.83
CA PRO A 242 -19.62 1.70 2.01
C PRO A 242 -20.51 1.82 0.77
N GLU A 243 -21.81 2.02 0.98
CA GLU A 243 -22.79 2.22 -0.11
C GLU A 243 -22.39 3.40 -1.01
N GLU A 244 -21.83 4.45 -0.42
CA GLU A 244 -21.34 5.62 -1.14
C GLU A 244 -20.22 5.29 -2.13
N ALA A 245 -19.38 4.26 -1.86
CA ALA A 245 -18.32 3.87 -2.79
C ALA A 245 -18.91 3.26 -4.07
N PHE A 246 -19.96 2.43 -3.94
CA PHE A 246 -20.69 1.89 -5.08
C PHE A 246 -21.45 3.00 -5.82
N HIS A 247 -22.20 3.84 -5.12
CA HIS A 247 -22.92 4.95 -5.73
C HIS A 247 -21.99 5.88 -6.52
N LYS A 248 -20.82 6.19 -5.95
CA LYS A 248 -19.81 7.03 -6.59
C LYS A 248 -19.27 6.41 -7.88
N ALA A 249 -18.97 5.11 -7.88
CA ALA A 249 -18.49 4.42 -9.07
C ALA A 249 -19.60 4.25 -10.12
N GLU A 250 -20.81 3.84 -9.73
CA GLU A 250 -21.98 3.66 -10.62
C GLU A 250 -22.41 4.98 -11.31
N GLN A 251 -22.17 6.13 -10.68
CA GLN A 251 -22.43 7.43 -11.30
C GLN A 251 -21.59 7.68 -12.55
N ALA A 252 -20.39 7.09 -12.64
CA ALA A 252 -19.57 7.19 -13.83
C ALA A 252 -20.07 6.24 -14.93
N TYR A 253 -20.23 4.95 -14.59
CA TYR A 253 -20.79 3.91 -15.44
C TYR A 253 -21.06 2.65 -14.60
N PRO A 254 -21.83 1.67 -15.11
CA PRO A 254 -22.11 0.43 -14.38
C PRO A 254 -20.82 -0.32 -14.01
N VAL A 255 -20.66 -0.63 -12.73
CA VAL A 255 -19.56 -1.39 -12.12
C VAL A 255 -20.03 -2.62 -11.34
N ILE A 256 -21.28 -2.64 -10.87
CA ILE A 256 -21.85 -3.75 -10.09
C ILE A 256 -22.02 -5.01 -10.94
N GLU A 257 -22.61 -4.89 -12.14
CA GLU A 257 -22.76 -6.03 -13.03
C GLU A 257 -21.39 -6.58 -13.49
N PRO A 258 -20.41 -5.76 -13.93
CA PRO A 258 -19.06 -6.22 -14.18
C PRO A 258 -18.38 -6.87 -12.96
N LEU A 259 -18.63 -6.39 -11.73
CA LEU A 259 -18.12 -7.04 -10.52
C LEU A 259 -18.71 -8.44 -10.33
N LYS A 260 -20.02 -8.60 -10.49
CA LYS A 260 -20.69 -9.91 -10.41
C LYS A 260 -20.14 -10.88 -11.45
N GLU A 261 -20.00 -10.42 -12.69
CA GLU A 261 -19.44 -11.22 -13.78
C GLU A 261 -17.98 -11.61 -13.49
N ALA A 262 -17.18 -10.69 -12.96
CA ALA A 262 -15.80 -10.95 -12.56
C ALA A 262 -15.71 -12.01 -11.45
N ILE A 263 -16.57 -11.94 -10.43
CA ILE A 263 -16.64 -12.93 -9.34
C ILE A 263 -16.94 -14.31 -9.91
N ILE A 264 -18.04 -14.46 -10.65
CA ILE A 264 -18.48 -15.74 -11.23
C ILE A 264 -17.38 -16.32 -12.14
N ASN A 265 -16.81 -15.49 -13.01
CA ASN A 265 -15.76 -15.90 -13.93
C ASN A 265 -14.50 -16.37 -13.20
N PHE A 266 -14.10 -15.71 -12.11
CA PHE A 266 -12.92 -16.07 -11.33
C PHE A 266 -13.17 -17.35 -10.51
N GLN A 267 -14.37 -17.52 -9.93
CA GLN A 267 -14.79 -18.74 -9.23
C GLN A 267 -14.78 -19.98 -10.14
N ALA A 268 -15.17 -19.83 -11.41
CA ALA A 268 -15.26 -20.93 -12.35
C ALA A 268 -13.92 -21.40 -12.95
N LYS A 269 -12.78 -20.74 -12.65
CA LYS A 269 -11.50 -20.96 -13.34
C LYS A 269 -10.32 -21.21 -12.39
N PRO A 270 -10.25 -22.37 -11.72
CA PRO A 270 -9.18 -22.65 -10.74
C PRO A 270 -7.75 -22.52 -11.32
N GLU A 271 -7.51 -22.97 -12.56
CA GLU A 271 -6.18 -22.88 -13.17
C GLU A 271 -5.77 -21.42 -13.43
N TYR A 272 -6.73 -20.57 -13.79
CA TYR A 272 -6.48 -19.14 -13.97
C TYR A 272 -6.22 -18.43 -12.64
N ARG A 273 -6.90 -18.84 -11.55
CA ARG A 273 -6.63 -18.30 -10.21
C ARG A 273 -5.20 -18.64 -9.77
N GLU A 274 -4.78 -19.88 -9.94
CA GLU A 274 -3.40 -20.31 -9.65
C GLU A 274 -2.36 -19.48 -10.43
N GLU A 275 -2.62 -19.23 -11.73
CA GLU A 275 -1.77 -18.36 -12.54
C GLU A 275 -1.70 -16.93 -11.98
N CYS A 276 -2.85 -16.36 -11.58
CA CYS A 276 -2.91 -15.03 -10.98
C CYS A 276 -2.11 -14.96 -9.68
N PHE A 277 -2.25 -15.97 -8.79
CA PHE A 277 -1.53 -16.02 -7.52
C PHE A 277 -0.02 -16.11 -7.71
N SER A 278 0.43 -16.92 -8.66
CA SER A 278 1.84 -17.05 -9.00
C SER A 278 2.42 -15.74 -9.54
N ILE A 279 1.77 -15.12 -10.53
CA ILE A 279 2.26 -13.89 -11.18
C ILE A 279 2.25 -12.69 -10.24
N LEU A 280 1.20 -12.56 -9.43
CA LEU A 280 1.08 -11.48 -8.44
C LEU A 280 1.90 -11.76 -7.17
N GLN A 281 2.53 -12.94 -7.06
CA GLN A 281 3.29 -13.39 -5.90
C GLN A 281 2.47 -13.33 -4.62
N ILE A 282 1.27 -13.92 -4.65
CA ILE A 282 0.36 -13.98 -3.52
C ILE A 282 0.80 -15.08 -2.56
N ASP A 283 1.09 -14.70 -1.32
CA ASP A 283 1.65 -15.62 -0.32
C ASP A 283 0.58 -16.53 0.30
N ASN A 284 -0.66 -16.05 0.40
CA ASN A 284 -1.78 -16.79 0.97
C ASN A 284 -3.01 -16.75 0.04
N PRO A 285 -3.11 -17.67 -0.93
CA PRO A 285 -4.26 -17.79 -1.81
C PRO A 285 -5.60 -17.95 -1.08
N ALA A 286 -5.62 -18.68 0.03
CA ALA A 286 -6.82 -18.90 0.82
C ALA A 286 -7.41 -17.59 1.38
N GLN A 287 -6.55 -16.61 1.73
CA GLN A 287 -7.01 -15.27 2.13
C GLN A 287 -7.78 -14.60 0.99
N VAL A 288 -7.26 -14.63 -0.24
CA VAL A 288 -7.95 -14.04 -1.39
C VAL A 288 -9.32 -14.70 -1.63
N ILE A 289 -9.38 -16.04 -1.55
CA ILE A 289 -10.65 -16.76 -1.74
C ILE A 289 -11.65 -16.49 -0.61
N ASN A 290 -11.20 -16.31 0.64
CA ASN A 290 -12.09 -15.86 1.73
C ASN A 290 -12.73 -14.51 1.41
N GLY A 291 -11.96 -13.57 0.87
CA GLY A 291 -12.46 -12.27 0.43
C GLY A 291 -13.41 -12.36 -0.75
N LEU A 292 -13.10 -13.22 -1.71
CA LEU A 292 -13.95 -13.49 -2.87
C LEU A 292 -15.30 -14.09 -2.45
N ASP A 293 -15.30 -15.02 -1.50
CA ASP A 293 -16.51 -15.63 -0.96
C ASP A 293 -17.38 -14.60 -0.23
N LEU A 294 -16.78 -13.64 0.49
CA LEU A 294 -17.52 -12.53 1.10
C LEU A 294 -18.16 -11.63 0.03
N LEU A 295 -17.43 -11.30 -1.04
CA LEU A 295 -17.98 -10.55 -2.17
C LEU A 295 -19.12 -11.31 -2.87
N ALA A 296 -18.98 -12.62 -3.04
CA ALA A 296 -20.02 -13.48 -3.61
C ALA A 296 -21.28 -13.48 -2.72
N GLN A 297 -21.11 -13.57 -1.40
CA GLN A 297 -22.20 -13.52 -0.43
C GLN A 297 -22.94 -12.18 -0.45
N ASP A 298 -22.24 -11.05 -0.64
CA ASP A 298 -22.87 -9.73 -0.78
C ASP A 298 -23.89 -9.69 -1.95
N PHE A 299 -23.74 -10.57 -2.94
CA PHE A 299 -24.64 -10.74 -4.09
C PHE A 299 -25.49 -12.02 -4.06
N ASN A 300 -25.49 -12.77 -2.96
CA ASN A 300 -26.17 -14.07 -2.81
C ASN A 300 -25.71 -15.14 -3.81
N PHE A 301 -24.43 -15.15 -4.18
CA PHE A 301 -23.82 -16.21 -4.96
C PHE A 301 -23.24 -17.32 -4.08
N ASP A 302 -23.06 -18.50 -4.67
CA ASP A 302 -22.40 -19.62 -4.02
C ASP A 302 -20.92 -19.31 -3.73
N THR A 303 -20.38 -19.95 -2.71
CA THR A 303 -18.95 -19.87 -2.38
C THR A 303 -18.11 -20.61 -3.42
N THR A 304 -16.85 -20.20 -3.53
CA THR A 304 -15.89 -20.75 -4.47
C THR A 304 -15.57 -22.22 -4.17
N GLU A 305 -15.59 -23.08 -5.19
CA GLU A 305 -15.00 -24.41 -5.08
C GLU A 305 -13.47 -24.29 -5.00
N ARG A 306 -12.91 -24.64 -3.84
CA ARG A 306 -11.51 -24.40 -3.50
C ARG A 306 -10.61 -25.52 -3.98
N THR A 307 -9.46 -25.13 -4.50
CA THR A 307 -8.31 -26.03 -4.70
C THR A 307 -7.54 -26.22 -3.39
N PHE A 308 -6.60 -27.18 -3.37
CA PHE A 308 -5.78 -27.46 -2.18
C PHE A 308 -5.02 -26.22 -1.65
N PRO A 309 -4.33 -25.41 -2.48
CA PRO A 309 -3.65 -24.19 -2.01
C PRO A 309 -4.60 -23.08 -1.49
N GLU A 310 -5.89 -23.16 -1.83
CA GLU A 310 -6.92 -22.18 -1.45
C GLU A 310 -7.62 -22.54 -0.13
N THR A 311 -7.21 -23.65 0.50
CA THR A 311 -7.76 -24.13 1.76
C THR A 311 -6.83 -23.76 2.91
N ASN A 312 -7.34 -23.02 3.92
CA ASN A 312 -6.61 -22.78 5.16
C ASN A 312 -6.68 -24.04 6.03
N TYR A 313 -5.56 -24.77 6.17
CA TYR A 313 -5.48 -25.90 7.11
C TYR A 313 -5.38 -25.47 8.58
N ASP A 314 -5.11 -24.18 8.85
CA ASP A 314 -4.94 -23.65 10.22
C ASP A 314 -6.26 -23.46 10.99
N TYR A 315 -7.43 -23.75 10.39
CA TYR A 315 -8.75 -23.69 11.05
C TYR A 315 -9.37 -25.06 11.33
N LEU A 316 -8.67 -26.17 11.08
CA LEU A 316 -9.16 -27.52 11.35
C LEU A 316 -8.76 -28.10 12.71
N ASP A 317 -7.96 -27.36 13.50
CA ASP A 317 -7.65 -27.70 14.89
C ASP A 317 -8.06 -26.53 15.82
N ASN A 318 -9.34 -26.46 16.18
CA ASN A 318 -9.82 -25.85 17.43
C ASN A 318 -11.18 -26.44 17.83
#